data_AF-A0A379FE75-F1
#
_entry.id   AF-A0A379FE75-F1
#
_cell.length_a   1.000
_cell.length_b   1.000
_cell.length_c   1.000
_cell.angle_alpha   90.00
_cell.angle_beta   90.00
_cell.angle_gamma   90.00
#
_symmetry.space_group_name_H-M   'P 1'
#
loop_
_entity.id
_entity.type
_entity.pdbx_description
1 polymer ?
#
loop_
_entity_poly.entity_id
_entity_poly.type
_entity_poly.pdbx_seq_one_letter_code
_entity_poly.pdbx_strand_id
1 'polypeptide(L)'
;MDVLGLSLACTKHSFLVSDVNELPRVVSEAFSIAKQGRPGPVLIDITKDVQLADASHLADYPLPQEQEFPYPEHEIAQALQMLAQAKKPILYVGGGVAMSQGVEALRSFVKQTQIPVVSTLKGLGCANAFDANYLGMLGMHGTKAANYAVQRSDLLIAVGARFDDRVTGRLNTFAPNAKVIHIDIDYAELNKLKQAHIALLGDAKVLLPKLSQPLAIEAWQEEVQQLIAEYAWRYDHPGEAIYAPLLLKQLSDAKPENSIVTTDVGQHQMWSAQHMTLMRQKILLLLVG
;
A
#
# COMPACT_ATOMS: atom_id res chain seq x y z
N MET A 1 12.78 -23.55 -25.39
CA MET A 1 12.11 -22.28 -25.03
C MET A 1 13.00 -21.62 -24.00
N ASP A 2 13.46 -20.39 -24.27
CA ASP A 2 14.28 -19.65 -23.31
C ASP A 2 13.35 -18.97 -22.30
N VAL A 3 13.07 -19.66 -21.21
CA VAL A 3 12.15 -19.17 -20.16
C VAL A 3 12.79 -18.01 -19.39
N LEU A 4 14.10 -18.04 -19.20
CA LEU A 4 14.87 -16.99 -18.51
C LEU A 4 14.80 -15.68 -19.27
N GLY A 5 15.10 -15.70 -20.57
CA GLY A 5 15.03 -14.50 -21.42
C GLY A 5 13.63 -13.86 -21.40
N LEU A 6 12.58 -14.68 -21.34
CA LEU A 6 11.20 -14.21 -21.25
C LEU A 6 10.82 -13.66 -19.87
N SER A 7 11.43 -14.17 -18.79
CA SER A 7 11.06 -13.80 -17.41
C SER A 7 11.80 -12.58 -16.86
N LEU A 8 12.90 -12.16 -17.46
CA LEU A 8 13.73 -11.03 -16.97
C LEU A 8 12.94 -9.72 -16.80
N ALA A 9 11.94 -9.46 -17.65
CA ALA A 9 11.14 -8.23 -17.60
C ALA A 9 10.00 -8.26 -16.56
N CYS A 10 9.63 -9.45 -16.06
CA CYS A 10 8.47 -9.63 -15.17
C CYS A 10 8.82 -10.29 -13.83
N THR A 11 10.10 -10.59 -13.60
CA THR A 11 10.62 -11.13 -12.34
C THR A 11 11.59 -10.15 -11.69
N LYS A 12 11.68 -10.20 -10.36
CA LYS A 12 12.71 -9.49 -9.60
C LYS A 12 14.08 -10.10 -9.84
N HIS A 13 14.12 -11.42 -10.03
CA HIS A 13 15.31 -12.17 -10.38
C HIS A 13 14.93 -13.51 -11.04
N SER A 14 15.86 -14.08 -11.79
CA SER A 14 15.70 -15.39 -12.41
C SER A 14 17.00 -16.17 -12.27
N PHE A 15 16.91 -17.45 -11.89
CA PHE A 15 18.04 -18.38 -11.74
C PHE A 15 17.95 -19.51 -12.76
N LEU A 16 19.09 -19.98 -13.25
CA LEU A 16 19.23 -21.27 -13.93
C LEU A 16 20.05 -22.21 -13.05
N VAL A 17 19.50 -23.37 -12.72
CA VAL A 17 20.18 -24.40 -11.93
C VAL A 17 20.55 -25.56 -12.86
N SER A 18 21.85 -25.71 -13.11
CA SER A 18 22.42 -26.79 -13.92
C SER A 18 23.32 -27.74 -13.12
N ASP A 19 23.49 -27.52 -11.82
CA ASP A 19 24.19 -28.41 -10.89
C ASP A 19 23.33 -28.62 -9.63
N VAL A 20 23.14 -29.89 -9.23
CA VAL A 20 22.37 -30.29 -8.05
C VAL A 20 22.94 -29.71 -6.75
N ASN A 21 24.25 -29.46 -6.70
CA ASN A 21 24.92 -28.91 -5.52
C ASN A 21 24.57 -27.44 -5.26
N GLU A 22 24.10 -26.70 -6.29
CA GLU A 22 23.72 -25.30 -6.17
C GLU A 22 22.27 -25.12 -5.69
N LEU A 23 21.44 -26.16 -5.85
CA LEU A 23 20.01 -26.09 -5.63
C LEU A 23 19.62 -25.56 -4.22
N PRO A 24 20.24 -26.01 -3.10
CA PRO A 24 19.88 -25.50 -1.77
C PRO A 24 20.14 -24.00 -1.62
N ARG A 25 21.28 -23.52 -2.13
CA ARG A 25 21.64 -22.10 -2.12
C ARG A 25 20.67 -21.28 -2.96
N VAL A 26 20.42 -21.70 -4.20
CA VAL A 26 19.56 -20.98 -5.14
C VAL A 26 18.13 -20.89 -4.61
N VAL A 27 17.59 -21.96 -4.04
CA VAL A 27 16.26 -21.94 -3.42
C VAL A 27 16.23 -20.95 -2.25
N SER A 28 17.22 -21.01 -1.35
CA SER A 28 17.31 -20.08 -0.22
C SER A 28 17.40 -18.60 -0.67
N GLU A 29 18.27 -18.31 -1.63
CA GLU A 29 18.44 -16.97 -2.20
C GLU A 29 17.17 -16.50 -2.93
N ALA A 30 16.49 -17.38 -3.67
CA ALA A 30 15.24 -17.03 -4.35
C ALA A 30 14.14 -16.63 -3.36
N PHE A 31 14.00 -17.36 -2.24
CA PHE A 31 13.08 -16.97 -1.17
C PHE A 31 13.51 -15.68 -0.48
N SER A 32 14.82 -15.43 -0.33
CA SER A 32 15.36 -14.15 0.16
C SER A 32 14.90 -13.01 -0.73
N ILE A 33 15.23 -13.08 -2.01
CA ILE A 33 15.00 -12.03 -2.98
C ILE A 33 13.49 -11.78 -3.14
N ALA A 34 12.68 -12.84 -3.15
CA ALA A 34 11.23 -12.73 -3.26
C ALA A 34 10.59 -11.96 -2.08
N LYS A 35 11.18 -12.04 -0.88
CA LYS A 35 10.64 -11.43 0.35
C LYS A 35 11.31 -10.11 0.74
N GLN A 36 12.60 -9.94 0.47
CA GLN A 36 13.42 -8.81 0.90
C GLN A 36 12.99 -7.51 0.22
N GLY A 37 13.09 -6.38 0.94
CA GLY A 37 12.72 -5.08 0.42
C GLY A 37 11.27 -5.09 -0.05
N ARG A 38 11.02 -4.69 -1.30
CA ARG A 38 9.72 -4.88 -1.95
C ARG A 38 9.56 -6.35 -2.40
N PRO A 39 8.51 -7.06 -1.94
CA PRO A 39 8.22 -8.41 -2.41
C PRO A 39 7.92 -8.46 -3.91
N GLY A 40 8.37 -9.54 -4.56
CA GLY A 40 8.20 -9.73 -6.00
C GLY A 40 8.50 -11.16 -6.44
N PRO A 41 8.07 -11.55 -7.65
CA PRO A 41 8.27 -12.91 -8.17
C PRO A 41 9.74 -13.18 -8.48
N VAL A 42 10.19 -14.40 -8.22
CA VAL A 42 11.51 -14.93 -8.61
C VAL A 42 11.28 -16.24 -9.36
N LEU A 43 11.97 -16.43 -10.49
CA LEU A 43 11.91 -17.65 -11.27
C LEU A 43 13.15 -18.51 -11.02
N ILE A 44 12.97 -19.81 -10.84
CA ILE A 44 14.05 -20.79 -10.78
C ILE A 44 13.81 -21.80 -11.89
N ASP A 45 14.66 -21.78 -12.91
CA ASP A 45 14.67 -22.77 -13.99
C ASP A 45 15.62 -23.91 -13.60
N ILE A 46 15.14 -25.15 -13.60
CA ILE A 46 15.90 -26.32 -13.13
C ILE A 46 16.03 -27.30 -14.29
N THR A 47 17.26 -27.59 -14.71
CA THR A 47 17.48 -28.51 -15.82
C THR A 47 17.05 -29.94 -15.47
N LYS A 48 16.67 -30.73 -16.49
CA LYS A 48 16.11 -32.07 -16.29
C LYS A 48 17.09 -33.03 -15.59
N ASP A 49 18.37 -32.93 -15.90
CA ASP A 49 19.45 -33.70 -15.28
C ASP A 49 19.60 -33.39 -13.79
N VAL A 50 19.48 -32.12 -13.38
CA VAL A 50 19.43 -31.74 -11.96
C VAL A 50 18.21 -32.33 -11.26
N GLN A 51 17.03 -32.31 -11.89
CA GLN A 51 15.81 -32.88 -11.32
C GLN A 51 15.90 -34.40 -11.09
N LEU A 52 16.77 -35.10 -11.83
CA LEU A 52 16.96 -36.55 -11.75
C LEU A 52 18.19 -36.96 -10.92
N ALA A 53 19.03 -36.01 -10.51
CA ALA A 53 20.26 -36.26 -9.77
C ALA A 53 20.00 -36.71 -8.33
N ASP A 54 20.91 -37.50 -7.76
CA ASP A 54 20.91 -37.79 -6.33
C ASP A 54 21.30 -36.54 -5.54
N ALA A 55 20.49 -36.22 -4.54
CA ALA A 55 20.63 -35.05 -3.67
C ALA A 55 20.74 -35.46 -2.18
N SER A 56 20.90 -36.75 -1.89
CA SER A 56 20.95 -37.28 -0.52
C SER A 56 22.13 -36.75 0.30
N HIS A 57 23.17 -36.25 -0.36
CA HIS A 57 24.36 -35.65 0.26
C HIS A 57 24.21 -34.16 0.58
N LEU A 58 23.15 -33.50 0.11
CA LEU A 58 22.97 -32.06 0.32
C LEU A 58 22.59 -31.76 1.77
N ALA A 59 23.29 -30.79 2.37
CA ALA A 59 23.00 -30.29 3.70
C ALA A 59 21.94 -29.18 3.67
N ASP A 60 21.32 -28.94 4.83
CA ASP A 60 20.43 -27.80 5.03
C ASP A 60 21.18 -26.49 4.77
N TYR A 61 20.59 -25.63 3.94
CA TYR A 61 21.11 -24.29 3.68
C TYR A 61 20.42 -23.28 4.60
N PRO A 62 21.15 -22.41 5.32
CA PRO A 62 20.54 -21.47 6.24
C PRO A 62 19.60 -20.53 5.49
N LEU A 63 18.51 -20.16 6.17
CA LEU A 63 17.65 -19.09 5.66
C LEU A 63 18.45 -17.77 5.65
N PRO A 64 18.24 -16.93 4.63
CA PRO A 64 18.87 -15.63 4.56
C PRO A 64 18.39 -14.75 5.72
N GLN A 65 19.29 -13.92 6.25
CA GLN A 65 18.92 -12.91 7.26
C GLN A 65 18.07 -11.80 6.64
N GLU A 66 17.16 -11.24 7.43
CA GLU A 66 16.41 -10.05 7.04
C GLU A 66 17.37 -8.86 6.85
N GLN A 67 17.11 -8.05 5.83
CA GLN A 67 17.89 -6.85 5.58
C GLN A 67 17.58 -5.79 6.64
N GLU A 68 18.59 -5.37 7.38
CA GLU A 68 18.49 -4.20 8.25
C GLU A 68 18.65 -2.92 7.43
N PHE A 69 17.72 -1.98 7.62
CA PHE A 69 17.85 -0.63 7.10
C PHE A 69 18.57 0.23 8.14
N PRO A 70 19.52 1.10 7.74
CA PRO A 70 20.09 2.08 8.66
C PRO A 70 18.98 2.93 9.26
N TYR A 71 19.02 3.16 10.57
CA TYR A 71 18.02 3.99 11.25
C TYR A 71 18.18 5.46 10.81
N PRO A 72 17.18 6.07 10.15
CA PRO A 72 17.29 7.41 9.59
C PRO A 72 16.98 8.48 10.65
N GLU A 73 17.86 8.62 11.65
CA GLU A 73 17.61 9.47 12.82
C GLU A 73 17.38 10.95 12.46
N HIS A 74 18.18 11.48 11.55
CA HIS A 74 18.09 12.87 11.13
C HIS A 74 16.79 13.16 10.39
N GLU A 75 16.42 12.29 9.45
CA GLU A 75 15.20 12.41 8.65
C GLU A 75 13.95 12.22 9.52
N ILE A 76 13.99 11.33 10.52
CA ILE A 76 12.91 11.18 11.52
C ILE A 76 12.72 12.49 12.31
N ALA A 77 13.81 13.11 12.78
CA ALA A 77 13.71 14.37 13.51
C ALA A 77 13.12 15.50 12.64
N GLN A 78 13.53 15.58 11.37
CA GLN A 78 12.96 16.52 10.41
C GLN A 78 11.47 16.23 10.12
N ALA A 79 11.09 14.95 10.02
CA ALA A 79 9.71 14.54 9.76
C ALA A 79 8.79 14.88 10.92
N LEU A 80 9.25 14.66 12.16
CA LEU A 80 8.54 15.07 13.37
C LEU A 80 8.33 16.59 13.42
N GLN A 81 9.34 17.38 13.06
CA GLN A 81 9.20 18.84 12.98
C GLN A 81 8.18 19.25 11.91
N MET A 82 8.22 18.63 10.74
CA MET A 82 7.28 18.91 9.64
C MET A 82 5.84 18.55 10.02
N LEU A 83 5.64 17.41 10.70
CA LEU A 83 4.36 17.00 11.25
C LEU A 83 3.83 18.01 12.28
N ALA A 84 4.67 18.48 13.21
CA ALA A 84 4.28 19.45 14.24
C ALA A 84 3.88 20.82 13.67
N GLN A 85 4.46 21.20 12.52
CA GLN A 85 4.17 22.47 11.85
C GLN A 85 2.94 22.41 10.92
N ALA A 86 2.54 21.20 10.49
CA ALA A 86 1.45 21.02 9.53
C ALA A 86 0.11 21.45 10.12
N LYS A 87 -0.71 22.09 9.28
CA LYS A 87 -2.08 22.54 9.60
C LYS A 87 -3.12 21.71 8.87
N LYS A 88 -2.80 21.19 7.69
CA LYS A 88 -3.67 20.35 6.87
C LYS A 88 -2.97 19.06 6.42
N PRO A 89 -2.46 18.23 7.35
CA PRO A 89 -1.77 17.01 6.98
C PRO A 89 -2.75 15.94 6.48
N ILE A 90 -2.31 15.14 5.51
CA ILE A 90 -3.03 13.97 4.98
C ILE A 90 -2.09 12.76 4.98
N LEU A 91 -2.57 11.65 5.54
CA LEU A 91 -1.92 10.35 5.45
C LEU A 91 -2.38 9.61 4.20
N TYR A 92 -1.45 9.34 3.29
CA TYR A 92 -1.70 8.67 2.01
C TYR A 92 -1.18 7.23 2.05
N VAL A 93 -2.11 6.28 2.19
CA VAL A 93 -1.81 4.88 2.49
C VAL A 93 -1.81 4.01 1.23
N GLY A 94 -0.67 3.38 0.96
CA GLY A 94 -0.48 2.44 -0.13
C GLY A 94 -0.55 0.97 0.29
N GLY A 95 -0.45 0.07 -0.68
CA GLY A 95 -0.42 -1.38 -0.41
C GLY A 95 0.83 -1.87 0.33
N GLY A 96 1.91 -1.08 0.33
CA GLY A 96 3.15 -1.42 1.02
C GLY A 96 2.99 -1.61 2.53
N VAL A 97 2.04 -0.91 3.17
CA VAL A 97 1.79 -1.04 4.62
C VAL A 97 1.42 -2.47 5.01
N ALA A 98 0.53 -3.10 4.25
CA ALA A 98 0.10 -4.44 4.60
C ALA A 98 1.06 -5.51 4.08
N MET A 99 1.76 -5.26 2.97
CA MET A 99 2.88 -6.11 2.53
C MET A 99 3.97 -6.22 3.62
N SER A 100 4.18 -5.14 4.39
CA SER A 100 5.12 -5.12 5.52
C SER A 100 4.51 -5.57 6.86
N GLN A 101 3.27 -6.05 6.86
CA GLN A 101 2.52 -6.39 8.08
C GLN A 101 2.41 -5.22 9.08
N GLY A 102 2.45 -3.98 8.57
CA GLY A 102 2.44 -2.73 9.34
C GLY A 102 1.05 -2.17 9.68
N VAL A 103 -0.03 -2.92 9.46
CA VAL A 103 -1.42 -2.45 9.68
C VAL A 103 -1.65 -1.95 11.10
N GLU A 104 -1.19 -2.69 12.12
CA GLU A 104 -1.35 -2.27 13.53
C GLU A 104 -0.51 -1.04 13.87
N ALA A 105 0.70 -0.92 13.30
CA ALA A 105 1.52 0.28 13.45
C ALA A 105 0.86 1.51 12.82
N LEU A 106 0.27 1.36 11.63
CA LEU A 106 -0.53 2.39 10.96
C LEU A 106 -1.73 2.81 11.81
N ARG A 107 -2.53 1.86 12.28
CA ARG A 107 -3.72 2.17 13.09
C ARG A 107 -3.36 2.85 14.40
N SER A 108 -2.25 2.44 15.03
CA SER A 108 -1.74 3.09 16.24
C SER A 108 -1.27 4.53 15.96
N PHE A 109 -0.58 4.75 14.84
CA PHE A 109 -0.17 6.08 14.38
C PHE A 109 -1.39 6.99 14.09
N VAL A 110 -2.39 6.48 13.37
CA VAL A 110 -3.64 7.21 13.09
C VAL A 110 -4.38 7.53 14.38
N LYS A 111 -4.48 6.59 15.32
CA LYS A 111 -5.12 6.83 16.62
C LYS A 111 -4.42 7.93 17.42
N GLN A 112 -3.09 7.98 17.40
CA GLN A 112 -2.32 8.98 18.14
C GLN A 112 -2.36 10.37 17.50
N THR A 113 -2.27 10.43 16.17
CA THR A 113 -2.19 11.69 15.41
C THR A 113 -3.57 12.26 15.07
N GLN A 114 -4.60 11.40 15.01
CA GLN A 114 -5.92 11.69 14.47
C GLN A 114 -5.87 12.34 13.06
N ILE A 115 -4.80 12.06 12.31
CA ILE A 115 -4.59 12.61 10.97
C ILE A 115 -5.66 12.09 10.00
N PRO A 116 -6.22 12.95 9.13
CA PRO A 116 -7.07 12.48 8.05
C PRO A 116 -6.37 11.52 7.09
N VAL A 117 -7.06 10.44 6.71
CA VAL A 117 -6.48 9.31 5.98
C VAL A 117 -7.17 9.06 4.65
N VAL A 118 -6.37 8.90 3.59
CA VAL A 118 -6.78 8.46 2.27
C VAL A 118 -6.04 7.18 1.89
N SER A 119 -6.68 6.30 1.12
CA SER A 119 -6.10 5.03 0.70
C SER A 119 -6.02 4.91 -0.82
N THR A 120 -4.94 4.32 -1.33
CA THR A 120 -4.96 3.72 -2.69
C THR A 120 -5.93 2.53 -2.72
N LEU A 121 -6.31 2.07 -3.92
CA LEU A 121 -7.03 0.80 -4.08
C LEU A 121 -6.33 -0.36 -3.36
N LYS A 122 -5.00 -0.45 -3.46
CA LYS A 122 -4.20 -1.49 -2.80
C LYS A 122 -4.03 -1.28 -1.29
N GLY A 123 -4.26 -0.06 -0.80
CA GLY A 123 -4.18 0.30 0.63
C GLY A 123 -5.50 0.09 1.38
N LEU A 124 -6.62 -0.16 0.68
CA LEU A 124 -7.91 -0.36 1.31
C LEU A 124 -7.87 -1.50 2.35
N GLY A 125 -8.44 -1.25 3.53
CA GLY A 125 -8.44 -2.17 4.67
C GLY A 125 -7.21 -2.07 5.59
N CYS A 126 -6.21 -1.25 5.26
CA CYS A 126 -5.11 -0.94 6.18
C CYS A 126 -5.57 0.01 7.29
N ALA A 127 -6.09 1.18 6.91
CA ALA A 127 -6.73 2.09 7.85
C ALA A 127 -8.07 1.51 8.35
N ASN A 128 -8.51 1.94 9.52
CA ASN A 128 -9.84 1.57 10.01
C ASN A 128 -10.90 2.41 9.28
N ALA A 129 -11.82 1.74 8.59
CA ALA A 129 -12.81 2.41 7.75
C ALA A 129 -13.89 3.16 8.55
N PHE A 130 -13.96 2.94 9.87
CA PHE A 130 -14.90 3.60 10.77
C PHE A 130 -14.30 4.79 11.52
N ASP A 131 -13.03 5.12 11.30
CA ASP A 131 -12.43 6.31 11.90
C ASP A 131 -13.07 7.57 11.31
N ALA A 132 -13.38 8.56 12.15
CA ALA A 132 -14.09 9.78 11.75
C ALA A 132 -13.38 10.58 10.65
N ASN A 133 -12.04 10.47 10.58
CA ASN A 133 -11.20 11.18 9.62
C ASN A 133 -10.75 10.29 8.43
N TYR A 134 -11.41 9.14 8.20
CA TYR A 134 -11.14 8.30 7.03
C TYR A 134 -11.96 8.74 5.82
N LEU A 135 -11.29 9.15 4.74
CA LEU A 135 -11.94 9.65 3.53
C LEU A 135 -12.16 8.58 2.44
N GLY A 136 -11.70 7.36 2.67
CA GLY A 136 -11.82 6.27 1.69
C GLY A 136 -10.74 6.29 0.61
N MET A 137 -11.08 5.74 -0.55
CA MET A 137 -10.18 5.67 -1.70
C MET A 137 -10.01 7.05 -2.35
N LEU A 138 -8.79 7.43 -2.70
CA LEU A 138 -8.51 8.59 -3.58
C LEU A 138 -8.21 8.16 -5.03
N GLY A 139 -8.20 9.12 -5.95
CA GLY A 139 -7.80 8.94 -7.34
C GLY A 139 -8.96 9.06 -8.33
N MET A 140 -8.77 8.53 -9.55
CA MET A 140 -9.72 8.64 -10.67
C MET A 140 -11.14 8.17 -10.33
N HIS A 141 -11.26 7.12 -9.52
CA HIS A 141 -12.53 6.60 -9.00
C HIS A 141 -12.64 6.72 -7.47
N GLY A 142 -11.85 7.61 -6.87
CA GLY A 142 -11.89 7.89 -5.44
C GLY A 142 -13.11 8.70 -5.02
N THR A 143 -13.26 8.91 -3.72
CA THR A 143 -14.26 9.83 -3.18
C THR A 143 -13.85 11.27 -3.51
N LYS A 144 -14.85 12.13 -3.74
CA LYS A 144 -14.59 13.57 -3.94
C LYS A 144 -13.94 14.19 -2.70
N ALA A 145 -14.39 13.79 -1.52
CA ALA A 145 -13.82 14.22 -0.24
C ALA A 145 -12.31 13.92 -0.16
N ALA A 146 -11.89 12.69 -0.48
CA ALA A 146 -10.48 12.30 -0.50
C ALA A 146 -9.65 13.16 -1.46
N ASN A 147 -10.14 13.33 -2.69
CA ASN A 147 -9.44 14.13 -3.69
C ASN A 147 -9.34 15.62 -3.29
N TYR A 148 -10.41 16.21 -2.76
CA TYR A 148 -10.37 17.60 -2.28
C TYR A 148 -9.44 17.77 -1.08
N ALA A 149 -9.46 16.85 -0.12
CA ALA A 149 -8.60 16.93 1.05
C ALA A 149 -7.11 16.88 0.67
N VAL A 150 -6.74 16.00 -0.29
CA VAL A 150 -5.37 15.92 -0.82
C VAL A 150 -4.98 17.18 -1.58
N GLN A 151 -5.88 17.78 -2.36
CA GLN A 151 -5.57 19.02 -3.08
C GLN A 151 -5.41 20.23 -2.16
N ARG A 152 -6.03 20.20 -0.98
CA ARG A 152 -5.98 21.27 0.04
C ARG A 152 -4.90 21.05 1.11
N SER A 153 -4.20 19.92 1.09
CA SER A 153 -3.22 19.60 2.12
C SER A 153 -1.96 20.45 2.01
N ASP A 154 -1.34 20.71 3.16
CA ASP A 154 -0.03 21.36 3.27
C ASP A 154 1.10 20.37 3.58
N LEU A 155 0.73 19.15 3.99
CA LEU A 155 1.62 18.02 4.20
C LEU A 155 0.95 16.73 3.71
N LEU A 156 1.65 15.98 2.88
CA LEU A 156 1.26 14.66 2.42
C LEU A 156 2.27 13.64 2.92
N ILE A 157 1.83 12.70 3.76
CA ILE A 157 2.64 11.59 4.25
C ILE A 157 2.28 10.34 3.47
N ALA A 158 3.10 10.01 2.46
CA ALA A 158 2.92 8.81 1.64
C ALA A 158 3.58 7.61 2.33
N VAL A 159 2.82 6.55 2.57
CA VAL A 159 3.31 5.35 3.27
C VAL A 159 3.07 4.11 2.41
N GLY A 160 4.16 3.53 1.89
CA GLY A 160 4.12 2.36 1.01
C GLY A 160 3.30 2.59 -0.27
N ALA A 161 3.30 3.82 -0.77
CA ALA A 161 2.55 4.28 -1.94
C ALA A 161 3.50 4.86 -2.99
N ARG A 162 3.13 4.71 -4.28
CA ARG A 162 4.03 5.01 -5.42
C ARG A 162 3.59 6.17 -6.31
N PHE A 163 2.57 6.94 -5.89
CA PHE A 163 2.07 8.06 -6.70
C PHE A 163 1.67 7.63 -8.14
N ASP A 164 1.02 6.46 -8.26
CA ASP A 164 0.53 5.91 -9.52
C ASP A 164 -0.39 6.89 -10.26
N ASP A 165 -0.38 6.88 -11.59
CA ASP A 165 -1.12 7.84 -12.42
C ASP A 165 -2.64 7.77 -12.21
N ARG A 166 -3.18 6.59 -11.87
CA ARG A 166 -4.60 6.42 -11.51
C ARG A 166 -4.98 7.10 -10.21
N VAL A 167 -3.99 7.41 -9.38
CA VAL A 167 -4.16 8.16 -8.13
C VAL A 167 -3.90 9.65 -8.37
N THR A 168 -2.79 10.00 -9.00
CA THR A 168 -2.37 11.40 -9.10
C THR A 168 -3.04 12.18 -10.22
N GLY A 169 -3.58 11.48 -11.23
CA GLY A 169 -3.97 12.11 -12.48
C GLY A 169 -2.78 12.86 -13.08
N ARG A 170 -2.88 14.18 -13.18
CA ARG A 170 -1.76 15.03 -13.56
C ARG A 170 -0.87 15.32 -12.35
N LEU A 171 0.27 14.66 -12.31
CA LEU A 171 1.22 14.69 -11.19
C LEU A 171 1.65 16.12 -10.78
N ASN A 172 1.89 17.01 -11.74
CA ASN A 172 2.27 18.41 -11.47
C ASN A 172 1.18 19.22 -10.75
N THR A 173 -0.07 18.75 -10.80
CA THR A 173 -1.20 19.38 -10.12
C THR A 173 -1.67 18.60 -8.89
N PHE A 174 -1.02 17.49 -8.55
CA PHE A 174 -1.37 16.63 -7.43
C PHE A 174 -0.74 17.13 -6.13
N ALA A 175 -1.58 17.38 -5.11
CA ALA A 175 -1.18 17.96 -3.83
C ALA A 175 -0.24 19.18 -4.02
N PRO A 176 -0.71 20.23 -4.72
CA PRO A 176 0.15 21.28 -5.27
C PRO A 176 0.88 22.11 -4.21
N ASN A 177 0.29 22.23 -3.01
CA ASN A 177 0.83 23.02 -1.91
C ASN A 177 1.47 22.16 -0.81
N ALA A 178 1.47 20.83 -0.98
CA ALA A 178 1.89 19.92 0.07
C ALA A 178 3.41 19.71 0.06
N LYS A 179 4.02 19.85 1.24
CA LYS A 179 5.28 19.18 1.52
C LYS A 179 5.05 17.67 1.54
N VAL A 180 6.08 16.89 1.21
CA VAL A 180 5.94 15.43 1.07
C VAL A 180 6.91 14.71 1.99
N ILE A 181 6.38 13.86 2.87
CA ILE A 181 7.14 12.81 3.55
C ILE A 181 6.82 11.51 2.83
N HIS A 182 7.85 10.80 2.36
CA HIS A 182 7.66 9.53 1.62
C HIS A 182 8.37 8.40 2.35
N ILE A 183 7.59 7.47 2.87
CA ILE A 183 8.04 6.25 3.54
C ILE A 183 7.87 5.08 2.56
N ASP A 184 8.97 4.48 2.15
CA ASP A 184 8.96 3.28 1.30
C ASP A 184 10.15 2.38 1.64
N ILE A 185 9.96 1.07 1.43
CA ILE A 185 11.01 0.07 1.62
C ILE A 185 11.89 -0.05 0.37
N ASP A 186 11.39 0.42 -0.77
CA ASP A 186 12.06 0.38 -2.06
C ASP A 186 12.66 1.75 -2.40
N TYR A 187 13.99 1.84 -2.34
CA TYR A 187 14.72 3.06 -2.69
C TYR A 187 14.38 3.56 -4.10
N ALA A 188 14.10 2.65 -5.05
CA ALA A 188 13.79 3.02 -6.43
C ALA A 188 12.45 3.74 -6.59
N GLU A 189 11.55 3.67 -5.60
CA GLU A 189 10.27 4.38 -5.62
C GLU A 189 10.36 5.78 -4.97
N LEU A 190 11.39 6.02 -4.16
CA LEU A 190 11.63 7.34 -3.55
C LEU A 190 12.07 8.34 -4.63
N ASN A 191 11.45 9.53 -4.66
CA ASN A 191 11.72 10.60 -5.62
C ASN A 191 11.51 10.26 -7.10
N LYS A 192 10.98 9.08 -7.43
CA LYS A 192 10.78 8.61 -8.81
C LYS A 192 9.74 9.43 -9.56
N LEU A 193 8.57 9.62 -8.96
CA LEU A 193 7.45 10.36 -9.56
C LEU A 193 7.27 11.72 -8.88
N LYS A 194 7.21 11.76 -7.55
CA LYS A 194 7.09 13.01 -6.79
C LYS A 194 8.30 13.18 -5.88
N GLN A 195 8.95 14.34 -5.98
CA GLN A 195 10.07 14.67 -5.12
C GLN A 195 9.60 14.78 -3.66
N ALA A 196 10.16 13.96 -2.79
CA ALA A 196 9.93 14.03 -1.36
C ALA A 196 10.76 15.18 -0.77
N HIS A 197 10.18 15.86 0.21
CA HIS A 197 10.94 16.80 1.05
C HIS A 197 11.74 16.02 2.10
N ILE A 198 11.17 14.92 2.59
CA ILE A 198 11.84 13.95 3.46
C ILE A 198 11.52 12.55 2.95
N ALA A 199 12.55 11.78 2.65
CA ALA A 199 12.44 10.38 2.22
C ALA A 199 12.91 9.48 3.36
N LEU A 200 12.06 8.56 3.80
CA LEU A 200 12.36 7.59 4.86
C LEU A 200 12.41 6.20 4.24
N LEU A 201 13.62 5.72 3.99
CA LEU A 201 13.85 4.36 3.49
C LEU A 201 13.73 3.35 4.65
N GLY A 202 12.76 2.45 4.56
CA GLY A 202 12.63 1.36 5.53
C GLY A 202 11.19 0.85 5.67
N ASP A 203 11.02 -0.10 6.59
CA ASP A 203 9.71 -0.69 6.86
C ASP A 203 8.79 0.31 7.59
N ALA A 204 7.63 0.58 7.01
CA ALA A 204 6.57 1.39 7.62
C ALA A 204 6.17 0.90 9.02
N LYS A 205 6.21 -0.42 9.28
CA LYS A 205 5.95 -1.02 10.60
C LYS A 205 6.92 -0.51 11.66
N VAL A 206 8.17 -0.25 11.29
CA VAL A 206 9.23 0.22 12.19
C VAL A 206 9.24 1.74 12.28
N LEU A 207 9.02 2.43 11.15
CA LEU A 207 9.15 3.89 11.06
C LEU A 207 7.93 4.65 11.58
N LEU A 208 6.70 4.17 11.34
CA LEU A 208 5.48 4.87 11.79
C LEU A 208 5.44 5.12 13.31
N PRO A 209 5.77 4.15 14.18
CA PRO A 209 5.82 4.40 15.62
C PRO A 209 6.77 5.53 16.03
N LYS A 210 7.86 5.76 15.26
CA LYS A 210 8.86 6.79 15.54
C LYS A 210 8.40 8.19 15.14
N LEU A 211 7.38 8.29 14.29
CA LEU A 211 6.78 9.54 13.85
C LEU A 211 5.53 9.93 14.65
N SER A 212 5.09 9.05 15.56
CA SER A 212 3.81 9.17 16.26
C SER A 212 3.84 10.28 17.31
N GLN A 213 2.99 11.30 17.13
CA GLN A 213 2.81 12.40 18.07
C GLN A 213 1.42 13.02 17.94
N PRO A 214 0.86 13.65 18.98
CA PRO A 214 -0.37 14.44 18.86
C PRO A 214 -0.16 15.61 17.88
N LEU A 215 -1.21 15.95 17.13
CA LEU A 215 -1.22 17.07 16.19
C LEU A 215 -2.34 18.06 16.56
N ALA A 216 -2.05 19.35 16.53
CA ALA A 216 -3.04 20.42 16.75
C ALA A 216 -3.71 20.79 15.41
N ILE A 217 -4.64 19.95 14.95
CA ILE A 217 -5.25 20.00 13.61
C ILE A 217 -6.79 19.91 13.66
N GLU A 218 -7.41 20.27 14.78
CA GLU A 218 -8.84 20.13 15.05
C GLU A 218 -9.69 20.84 13.97
N ALA A 219 -9.31 22.07 13.61
CA ALA A 219 -9.97 22.83 12.54
C ALA A 219 -9.91 22.11 11.17
N TRP A 220 -8.83 21.39 10.90
CA TRP A 220 -8.70 20.61 9.66
C TRP A 220 -9.53 19.32 9.71
N GLN A 221 -9.60 18.67 10.86
CA GLN A 221 -10.46 17.50 11.06
C GLN A 221 -11.93 17.86 10.84
N GLU A 222 -12.38 19.00 11.36
CA GLU A 222 -13.74 19.53 11.12
C GLU A 222 -13.99 19.78 9.62
N GLU A 223 -13.07 20.43 8.91
CA GLU A 223 -13.19 20.66 7.46
C GLU A 223 -13.28 19.32 6.70
N VAL A 224 -12.46 18.34 7.07
CA VAL A 224 -12.49 17.00 6.47
C VAL A 224 -13.81 16.28 6.74
N GLN A 225 -14.32 16.32 7.97
CA GLN A 225 -15.58 15.68 8.32
C GLN A 225 -16.76 16.31 7.58
N GLN A 226 -16.74 17.64 7.36
CA GLN A 226 -17.71 18.32 6.51
C GLN A 226 -17.62 17.84 5.06
N LEU A 227 -16.42 17.69 4.49
CA LEU A 227 -16.23 17.13 3.15
C LEU A 227 -16.76 15.69 3.05
N ILE A 228 -16.51 14.85 4.06
CA ILE A 228 -17.02 13.48 4.10
C ILE A 228 -18.55 13.48 4.08
N ALA A 229 -19.19 14.34 4.86
CA ALA A 229 -20.64 14.46 4.92
C ALA A 229 -21.25 15.02 3.62
N GLU A 230 -20.67 16.09 3.08
CA GLU A 230 -21.13 16.75 1.85
C GLU A 230 -21.10 15.81 0.64
N TYR A 231 -20.03 15.01 0.52
CA TYR A 231 -19.81 14.10 -0.60
C TYR A 231 -20.10 12.64 -0.27
N ALA A 232 -20.89 12.38 0.76
CA ALA A 232 -21.30 11.03 1.13
C ALA A 232 -22.08 10.35 0.00
N TRP A 233 -21.91 9.03 -0.12
CA TRP A 233 -22.65 8.25 -1.10
C TRP A 233 -24.15 8.28 -0.80
N ARG A 234 -24.92 8.43 -1.88
CA ARG A 234 -26.38 8.29 -1.86
C ARG A 234 -26.78 6.95 -2.47
N TYR A 235 -27.71 6.28 -1.80
CA TYR A 235 -28.20 4.96 -2.19
C TYR A 235 -29.70 4.94 -2.51
N ASP A 236 -30.32 6.12 -2.64
CA ASP A 236 -31.73 6.34 -2.92
C ASP A 236 -32.04 6.46 -4.42
N HIS A 237 -31.37 5.65 -5.25
CA HIS A 237 -31.57 5.67 -6.70
C HIS A 237 -32.98 5.19 -7.07
N PRO A 238 -33.75 5.94 -7.90
CA PRO A 238 -35.11 5.54 -8.28
C PRO A 238 -35.12 4.36 -9.27
N GLY A 239 -36.18 3.56 -9.25
CA GLY A 239 -36.41 2.46 -10.20
C GLY A 239 -36.45 1.08 -9.55
N GLU A 240 -36.90 0.08 -10.31
CA GLU A 240 -37.06 -1.30 -9.85
C GLU A 240 -35.85 -2.19 -10.16
N ALA A 241 -34.96 -1.75 -11.04
CA ALA A 241 -33.74 -2.48 -11.40
C ALA A 241 -32.73 -2.49 -10.25
N ILE A 242 -31.90 -3.52 -10.18
CA ILE A 242 -30.85 -3.64 -9.18
C ILE A 242 -29.83 -2.51 -9.35
N TYR A 243 -29.75 -1.63 -8.36
CA TYR A 243 -28.73 -0.59 -8.29
C TYR A 243 -27.46 -1.16 -7.63
N ALA A 244 -26.43 -1.43 -8.45
CA ALA A 244 -25.21 -2.13 -8.01
C ALA A 244 -24.52 -1.50 -6.78
N PRO A 245 -24.38 -0.16 -6.65
CA PRO A 245 -23.88 0.46 -5.42
C PRO A 245 -24.66 0.11 -4.16
N LEU A 246 -26.00 0.12 -4.22
CA LEU A 246 -26.84 -0.26 -3.08
C LEU A 246 -26.68 -1.75 -2.75
N LEU A 247 -26.67 -2.61 -3.76
CA LEU A 247 -26.42 -4.05 -3.57
C LEU A 247 -25.07 -4.29 -2.86
N LEU A 248 -23.99 -3.66 -3.33
CA LEU A 248 -22.66 -3.82 -2.74
C LEU A 248 -22.58 -3.25 -1.32
N LYS A 249 -23.28 -2.14 -1.04
CA LYS A 249 -23.40 -1.60 0.31
C LYS A 249 -24.12 -2.59 1.24
N GLN A 250 -25.24 -3.16 0.80
CA GLN A 250 -25.99 -4.15 1.58
C GLN A 250 -25.17 -5.43 1.82
N LEU A 251 -24.47 -5.93 0.80
CA LEU A 251 -23.53 -7.05 0.94
C LEU A 251 -22.41 -6.70 1.93
N SER A 252 -21.90 -5.47 1.88
CA SER A 252 -20.87 -5.01 2.80
C SER A 252 -21.33 -4.95 4.25
N ASP A 253 -22.58 -4.57 4.49
CA ASP A 253 -23.17 -4.49 5.83
C ASP A 253 -23.51 -5.87 6.39
N ALA A 254 -23.92 -6.79 5.52
CA ALA A 254 -24.30 -8.15 5.91
C ALA A 254 -23.11 -9.11 6.08
N LYS A 255 -21.96 -8.84 5.41
CA LYS A 255 -20.81 -9.75 5.47
C LYS A 255 -20.15 -9.74 6.85
N PRO A 256 -19.64 -10.88 7.33
CA PRO A 256 -18.75 -10.94 8.49
C PRO A 256 -17.50 -10.05 8.35
N GLU A 257 -16.96 -9.56 9.47
CA GLU A 257 -15.76 -8.71 9.47
C GLU A 257 -14.52 -9.39 8.89
N ASN A 258 -14.45 -10.73 8.97
CA ASN A 258 -13.34 -11.54 8.48
C ASN A 258 -13.47 -11.96 7.01
N SER A 259 -14.48 -11.46 6.29
CA SER A 259 -14.68 -11.77 4.88
C SER A 259 -13.52 -11.28 3.99
N ILE A 260 -13.26 -12.06 2.94
CA ILE A 260 -12.31 -11.73 1.86
C ILE A 260 -13.14 -11.33 0.66
N VAL A 261 -12.81 -10.19 0.05
CA VAL A 261 -13.47 -9.72 -1.16
C VAL A 261 -12.48 -9.87 -2.31
N THR A 262 -12.91 -10.51 -3.39
CA THR A 262 -12.07 -10.63 -4.60
C THR A 262 -12.85 -10.10 -5.79
N THR A 263 -12.13 -9.48 -6.71
CA THR A 263 -12.71 -8.83 -7.88
C THR A 263 -11.79 -9.04 -9.07
N ASP A 264 -12.37 -9.29 -10.23
CA ASP A 264 -11.70 -9.10 -11.51
C ASP A 264 -11.53 -7.59 -11.82
N VAL A 265 -11.11 -7.23 -13.03
CA VAL A 265 -10.92 -5.85 -13.49
C VAL A 265 -12.17 -5.34 -14.21
N GLY A 266 -12.69 -4.18 -13.80
CA GLY A 266 -13.85 -3.56 -14.45
C GLY A 266 -14.56 -2.54 -13.55
N GLN A 267 -15.75 -2.09 -13.96
CA GLN A 267 -16.56 -1.17 -13.16
C GLN A 267 -16.92 -1.76 -11.80
N HIS A 268 -17.22 -3.06 -11.76
CA HIS A 268 -17.54 -3.78 -10.52
C HIS A 268 -16.39 -3.71 -9.51
N GLN A 269 -15.13 -3.73 -9.96
CA GLN A 269 -13.96 -3.55 -9.11
C GLN A 269 -13.99 -2.20 -8.39
N MET A 270 -14.28 -1.13 -9.13
CA MET A 270 -14.34 0.22 -8.58
C MET A 270 -15.54 0.38 -7.65
N TRP A 271 -16.71 -0.15 -8.02
CA TRP A 271 -17.88 -0.12 -7.13
C TRP A 271 -17.64 -0.92 -5.85
N SER A 272 -17.00 -2.09 -5.92
CA SER A 272 -16.62 -2.84 -4.72
C SER A 272 -15.67 -2.03 -3.84
N ALA A 273 -14.67 -1.36 -4.42
CA ALA A 273 -13.74 -0.50 -3.69
C ALA A 273 -14.42 0.72 -3.04
N GLN A 274 -15.48 1.25 -3.66
CA GLN A 274 -16.21 2.44 -3.20
C GLN A 274 -17.28 2.14 -2.15
N HIS A 275 -17.98 1.02 -2.29
CA HIS A 275 -19.22 0.73 -1.55
C HIS A 275 -19.07 -0.42 -0.55
N MET A 276 -17.96 -1.15 -0.58
CA MET A 276 -17.66 -2.18 0.41
C MET A 276 -16.64 -1.72 1.45
N THR A 277 -17.04 -1.79 2.72
CA THR A 277 -16.20 -1.52 3.88
C THR A 277 -15.32 -2.72 4.18
N LEU A 278 -14.00 -2.49 4.22
CA LEU A 278 -13.01 -3.52 4.50
C LEU A 278 -12.37 -3.30 5.87
N MET A 279 -12.42 -4.34 6.71
CA MET A 279 -11.88 -4.30 8.07
C MET A 279 -10.47 -4.90 8.19
N ARG A 280 -10.02 -5.60 7.15
CA ARG A 280 -8.66 -6.10 6.99
C ARG A 280 -8.27 -5.97 5.52
N GLN A 281 -6.97 -5.79 5.25
CA GLN A 281 -6.47 -5.84 3.88
C GLN A 281 -6.55 -7.30 3.39
N LYS A 282 -7.70 -7.65 2.81
CA LYS A 282 -7.93 -8.88 2.06
C LYS A 282 -8.87 -8.60 0.88
N ILE A 283 -8.66 -7.47 0.20
CA ILE A 283 -9.00 -7.43 -1.22
C ILE A 283 -7.88 -8.10 -1.97
N LEU A 284 -8.14 -9.32 -2.41
CA LEU A 284 -7.31 -9.94 -3.44
C LEU A 284 -7.82 -9.41 -4.76
N LEU A 285 -7.06 -8.49 -5.36
CA LEU A 285 -7.23 -8.14 -6.75
C LEU A 285 -6.79 -9.37 -7.56
N LEU A 286 -7.74 -10.10 -8.12
CA LEU A 286 -7.44 -11.12 -9.12
C LEU A 286 -7.08 -10.34 -10.38
N LEU A 287 -5.77 -10.22 -10.64
CA LEU A 287 -5.28 -9.88 -11.96
C LEU A 287 -5.52 -11.12 -12.81
N VAL A 288 -6.68 -11.22 -13.46
CA VAL A 288 -6.84 -12.15 -14.56
C VAL A 288 -6.14 -11.48 -15.75
N GLY A 289 -4.92 -11.96 -16.03
CA GLY A 289 -4.20 -11.67 -17.27
C GLY A 289 -4.66 -12.64 -18.36
#